data_AF-A0A3M5K558-F1
#
_entry.id   AF-A0A3M5K558-F1
#
_cell.length_a   1.000
_cell.length_b   1.000
_cell.length_c   1.000
_cell.angle_alpha   90.00
_cell.angle_beta   90.00
_cell.angle_gamma   90.00
#
_symmetry.space_group_name_H-M   'P 1'
#
loop_
_entity.id
_entity.type
_entity.pdbx_description
1 polymer ?
#
loop_
_entity_poly.entity_id
_entity_poly.type
_entity_poly.pdbx_seq_one_letter_code
_entity_poly.pdbx_strand_id
1 'polypeptide(L)'
;MVGRQAVPAHPARRAVLGDRRDSSSSGHQTDSSGRRHRRAGGLAGRAARCVVAYAAGRRHAGVRDLLDTADRKYRRHRGVSGAYLRGQRTGYRRAGRTATRRYQASPWSPAACPARRPRRFLLRQTDQDRGSRSRRRGSKQVKIIILGAGQVGGTLAEHLAGEANDITVVDTDGDRLRDLGDRLDIRTVQGKGSYPAVLRQAGADDADMLVAVTSSDEANMIACQVAHTLFHTPTKIARIREAAYLTRAGLFDKNAIPVDVLISPEQVVTNYIKRLIEYPGALQVIDFAEGKAQLVAVKAYYGGALVGQQLRQLRAHMPNVDTRIAAIYRRDRAILPHGDTVIEADDEVFFIAARADIRAVMGELRRLDENYKRIVIAGGGNIGERLAEAIESRYQVKIIEVNPARCRYLSEHLDSTVVLQGSSSDRDLLMEENINNTDLFLALTNDDEANIMSSLLAKRLGARKVMTLINNPAYVDLVQGGEIDVAVSPQLATIGTLLAHVRRGDIVSVHSLRRGAAEAIEIVAHGDPKSSKVVGRAIKDINLPTGTAIGAIIRDEQVLIAHDITVIESGDHVIMFLVDKKCIREVERLFQVGLSFF
;
A
#
# COMPACT_ATOMS: atom_id res chain seq x y z
N MET A 1 24.64 66.67 -49.74
CA MET A 1 23.78 65.46 -49.87
C MET A 1 22.57 65.60 -48.94
N VAL A 2 21.49 64.86 -49.18
CA VAL A 2 20.17 64.99 -48.54
C VAL A 2 19.92 63.74 -47.67
N GLY A 3 19.19 63.72 -46.54
CA GLY A 3 18.58 64.81 -45.74
C GLY A 3 17.20 64.44 -45.14
N ARG A 4 16.83 65.06 -44.01
CA ARG A 4 15.47 65.14 -43.36
C ARG A 4 14.97 63.87 -42.61
N GLN A 5 14.63 63.95 -41.30
CA GLN A 5 13.36 64.34 -40.59
C GLN A 5 12.36 63.15 -40.41
N ALA A 6 11.46 63.07 -39.41
CA ALA A 6 11.04 64.00 -38.33
C ALA A 6 10.52 63.27 -37.05
N VAL A 7 10.20 64.04 -36.00
CA VAL A 7 9.46 63.66 -34.77
C VAL A 7 8.14 64.45 -34.72
N PRO A 8 6.97 63.83 -34.43
CA PRO A 8 6.15 64.15 -33.23
C PRO A 8 5.25 62.97 -32.74
N ALA A 9 4.48 63.00 -31.63
CA ALA A 9 4.52 63.74 -30.36
C ALA A 9 3.56 63.07 -29.33
N HIS A 10 3.62 63.46 -28.05
CA HIS A 10 2.67 63.08 -26.99
C HIS A 10 1.39 63.96 -27.03
N PRO A 11 0.29 63.58 -26.36
CA PRO A 11 -0.02 64.22 -25.07
C PRO A 11 -0.66 63.27 -24.03
N ALA A 12 -1.08 63.81 -22.88
CA ALA A 12 -1.69 63.06 -21.77
C ALA A 12 -2.87 63.79 -21.09
N ARG A 13 -3.81 63.02 -20.52
CA ARG A 13 -4.79 63.36 -19.45
C ARG A 13 -5.03 62.05 -18.67
N ARG A 14 -5.00 61.91 -17.35
CA ARG A 14 -5.22 62.77 -16.15
C ARG A 14 -6.70 62.95 -15.78
N ALA A 15 -6.97 62.73 -14.48
CA ALA A 15 -8.22 62.87 -13.70
C ALA A 15 -9.15 61.63 -13.57
N VAL A 16 -9.90 61.40 -12.47
CA VAL A 16 -9.63 61.47 -10.99
C VAL A 16 -10.92 61.14 -10.20
N LEU A 17 -10.80 60.40 -9.07
CA LEU A 17 -11.88 60.05 -8.09
C LEU A 17 -13.08 59.27 -8.71
N GLY A 18 -13.95 58.59 -7.96
CA GLY A 18 -14.11 58.24 -6.54
C GLY A 18 -15.41 57.39 -6.44
N ASP A 19 -16.00 56.97 -5.33
CA ASP A 19 -15.67 56.79 -3.90
C ASP A 19 -16.96 56.18 -3.29
N ARG A 20 -16.91 55.26 -2.30
CA ARG A 20 -18.08 54.75 -1.53
C ARG A 20 -19.15 53.93 -2.34
N ARG A 21 -20.06 53.11 -1.76
CA ARG A 21 -20.29 52.59 -0.38
C ARG A 21 -21.23 51.36 -0.40
N ASP A 22 -21.43 50.76 0.78
CA ASP A 22 -22.70 50.27 1.39
C ASP A 22 -23.86 49.77 0.47
N SER A 23 -24.58 48.68 0.75
CA SER A 23 -24.53 47.67 1.83
C SER A 23 -25.60 46.56 1.61
N SER A 24 -25.87 45.75 2.65
CA SER A 24 -27.17 45.16 3.07
C SER A 24 -28.44 45.50 2.27
N SER A 25 -29.48 44.64 2.16
CA SER A 25 -29.83 43.34 2.77
C SER A 25 -31.24 42.89 2.33
N SER A 26 -31.64 41.65 2.63
CA SER A 26 -33.05 41.14 2.63
C SER A 26 -33.79 41.18 1.28
N GLY A 27 -34.93 40.49 1.06
CA GLY A 27 -35.68 39.49 1.84
C GLY A 27 -36.13 38.33 0.91
N HIS A 28 -36.71 37.20 1.36
CA HIS A 28 -38.04 37.10 1.99
C HIS A 28 -39.07 37.91 1.16
N GLN A 29 -40.02 37.31 0.42
CA GLN A 29 -41.04 36.36 0.89
C GLN A 29 -41.80 35.65 -0.28
N THR A 30 -42.43 34.50 0.00
CA THR A 30 -43.72 33.99 -0.59
C THR A 30 -43.81 33.72 -2.12
N ASP A 31 -44.71 32.88 -2.66
CA ASP A 31 -45.62 31.90 -2.03
C ASP A 31 -45.79 30.64 -2.91
N SER A 32 -46.61 29.73 -2.38
CA SER A 32 -47.12 28.45 -2.85
C SER A 32 -47.82 28.38 -4.21
N SER A 33 -47.90 27.12 -4.67
CA SER A 33 -48.89 26.54 -5.59
C SER A 33 -48.77 26.84 -7.10
N GLY A 34 -48.79 25.77 -7.91
CA GLY A 34 -48.64 25.88 -9.36
C GLY A 34 -48.49 24.55 -10.11
N ARG A 35 -49.44 23.61 -9.96
CA ARG A 35 -49.47 22.39 -10.81
C ARG A 35 -49.61 22.78 -12.29
N ARG A 36 -48.55 22.61 -13.09
CA ARG A 36 -48.64 22.56 -14.57
C ARG A 36 -47.75 21.46 -15.16
N HIS A 37 -48.21 20.90 -16.27
CA HIS A 37 -47.59 19.76 -16.95
C HIS A 37 -46.12 20.02 -17.34
N ARG A 38 -45.23 19.07 -17.04
CA ARG A 38 -44.04 18.85 -17.87
C ARG A 38 -44.42 17.96 -19.05
N ARG A 39 -44.30 18.48 -20.27
CA ARG A 39 -44.30 17.67 -21.50
C ARG A 39 -42.99 16.88 -21.58
N ALA A 40 -42.99 15.80 -22.37
CA ALA A 40 -41.78 15.07 -22.71
C ALA A 40 -40.81 15.91 -23.57
N GLY A 41 -39.51 15.67 -23.37
CA GLY A 41 -38.41 16.28 -24.12
C GLY A 41 -37.11 16.20 -23.32
N GLY A 42 -36.03 15.66 -23.88
CA GLY A 42 -34.72 15.61 -23.22
C GLY A 42 -34.03 14.24 -23.09
N LEU A 43 -34.54 13.16 -23.72
CA LEU A 43 -33.83 11.86 -23.80
C LEU A 43 -33.11 11.70 -25.15
N ALA A 44 -32.09 12.55 -25.37
CA ALA A 44 -31.20 12.51 -26.54
C ALA A 44 -29.83 13.12 -26.17
N GLY A 45 -29.05 12.42 -25.34
CA GLY A 45 -27.80 12.98 -24.78
C GLY A 45 -26.86 12.02 -24.05
N ARG A 46 -27.08 10.70 -24.11
CA ARG A 46 -26.13 9.68 -23.62
C ARG A 46 -26.05 8.53 -24.62
N ALA A 47 -25.13 8.65 -25.59
CA ALA A 47 -24.79 7.60 -26.53
C ALA A 47 -23.45 6.96 -26.09
N ALA A 48 -23.49 5.70 -25.66
CA ALA A 48 -22.34 5.04 -25.07
C ALA A 48 -21.21 4.81 -26.08
N ARG A 49 -19.96 5.11 -25.69
CA ARG A 49 -18.75 4.69 -26.42
C ARG A 49 -18.33 3.27 -26.00
N CYS A 50 -19.16 2.29 -26.34
CA CYS A 50 -18.81 0.88 -26.22
C CYS A 50 -18.39 0.36 -27.60
N VAL A 51 -17.09 0.31 -27.88
CA VAL A 51 -16.55 -0.22 -29.14
C VAL A 51 -16.46 -1.74 -29.04
N VAL A 52 -17.58 -2.42 -29.29
CA VAL A 52 -17.59 -3.88 -29.45
C VAL A 52 -17.17 -4.23 -30.87
N ALA A 53 -15.88 -4.43 -31.08
CA ALA A 53 -15.35 -4.85 -32.37
C ALA A 53 -15.70 -6.33 -32.67
N TYR A 54 -16.71 -6.56 -33.50
CA TYR A 54 -16.95 -7.86 -34.13
C TYR A 54 -17.38 -7.69 -35.60
N ALA A 55 -16.85 -8.53 -36.48
CA ALA A 55 -16.78 -8.24 -37.91
C ALA A 55 -18.12 -8.34 -38.68
N ALA A 56 -18.35 -7.40 -39.59
CA ALA A 56 -19.53 -7.36 -40.47
C ALA A 56 -19.21 -6.86 -41.90
N GLY A 57 -18.20 -7.45 -42.55
CA GLY A 57 -17.82 -7.09 -43.93
C GLY A 57 -18.90 -7.48 -44.97
N ARG A 58 -19.49 -6.50 -45.66
CA ARG A 58 -20.40 -6.72 -46.80
C ARG A 58 -19.72 -6.44 -48.15
N ARG A 59 -19.70 -7.49 -48.97
CA ARG A 59 -19.57 -7.59 -50.45
C ARG A 59 -19.72 -6.26 -51.22
N HIS A 60 -18.89 -6.06 -52.25
CA HIS A 60 -19.35 -6.18 -53.66
C HIS A 60 -18.19 -6.03 -54.69
N ALA A 61 -18.02 -7.02 -55.57
CA ALA A 61 -17.62 -6.91 -57.00
C ALA A 61 -17.20 -8.30 -57.56
N GLY A 62 -17.35 -8.51 -58.87
CA GLY A 62 -16.79 -9.66 -59.60
C GLY A 62 -17.76 -10.84 -59.81
N VAL A 63 -18.07 -11.13 -61.07
CA VAL A 63 -18.84 -12.32 -61.50
C VAL A 63 -18.02 -13.07 -62.54
N ARG A 64 -17.79 -14.38 -62.33
CA ARG A 64 -17.88 -15.43 -63.37
C ARG A 64 -17.61 -16.86 -62.85
N ASP A 65 -18.49 -17.76 -63.30
CA ASP A 65 -18.26 -19.09 -63.85
C ASP A 65 -17.92 -20.36 -63.00
N LEU A 66 -18.56 -21.45 -63.46
CA LEU A 66 -18.44 -22.90 -63.24
C LEU A 66 -18.51 -23.51 -61.81
N LEU A 67 -19.71 -24.04 -61.50
CA LEU A 67 -20.08 -25.48 -61.46
C LEU A 67 -19.10 -26.56 -60.90
N ASP A 68 -19.74 -27.64 -60.42
CA ASP A 68 -19.20 -28.96 -60.04
C ASP A 68 -18.20 -29.00 -58.86
N THR A 69 -18.42 -29.77 -57.78
CA THR A 69 -19.27 -30.97 -57.58
C THR A 69 -19.85 -31.03 -56.16
N ALA A 70 -20.96 -31.75 -56.02
CA ALA A 70 -21.45 -32.20 -54.72
C ALA A 70 -21.73 -33.71 -54.77
N ASP A 71 -21.08 -34.52 -53.92
CA ASP A 71 -21.55 -35.88 -53.66
C ASP A 71 -21.15 -36.44 -52.28
N ARG A 72 -22.04 -37.32 -51.77
CA ARG A 72 -21.84 -38.46 -50.84
C ARG A 72 -20.60 -38.45 -49.90
N LYS A 73 -20.75 -38.67 -48.57
CA LYS A 73 -21.49 -39.82 -47.99
C LYS A 73 -21.77 -39.71 -46.46
N TYR A 74 -23.00 -40.07 -46.08
CA TYR A 74 -23.42 -40.87 -44.91
C TYR A 74 -23.28 -40.36 -43.45
N ARG A 75 -24.46 -40.15 -42.84
CA ARG A 75 -24.77 -40.38 -41.41
C ARG A 75 -25.13 -41.87 -41.16
N ARG A 76 -25.35 -42.22 -39.87
CA ARG A 76 -26.02 -43.41 -39.28
C ARG A 76 -25.04 -44.50 -38.75
N HIS A 77 -25.32 -45.21 -37.64
CA HIS A 77 -26.50 -45.21 -36.74
C HIS A 77 -26.17 -45.59 -35.28
N ARG A 78 -27.22 -45.61 -34.43
CA ARG A 78 -27.30 -46.20 -33.06
C ARG A 78 -26.76 -47.65 -33.07
N GLY A 79 -26.24 -48.29 -32.02
CA GLY A 79 -26.47 -48.18 -30.56
C GLY A 79 -27.32 -49.36 -30.05
N VAL A 80 -26.98 -49.95 -28.89
CA VAL A 80 -27.85 -50.50 -27.80
C VAL A 80 -27.08 -51.50 -26.89
N SER A 81 -27.47 -51.54 -25.60
CA SER A 81 -27.17 -52.42 -24.43
C SER A 81 -26.52 -53.82 -24.60
N GLY A 82 -25.97 -54.41 -23.52
CA GLY A 82 -26.15 -55.89 -23.39
C GLY A 82 -25.46 -56.82 -22.36
N ALA A 83 -24.49 -56.43 -21.53
CA ALA A 83 -24.02 -57.21 -20.34
C ALA A 83 -23.41 -58.66 -20.51
N TYR A 84 -23.00 -59.23 -19.35
CA TYR A 84 -22.67 -60.65 -19.01
C TYR A 84 -21.31 -61.35 -19.36
N LEU A 85 -20.51 -61.56 -18.29
CA LEU A 85 -19.64 -62.70 -17.89
C LEU A 85 -18.55 -63.38 -18.79
N ARG A 86 -17.32 -63.36 -18.24
CA ARG A 86 -16.33 -64.47 -18.03
C ARG A 86 -15.86 -65.40 -19.19
N GLY A 87 -14.55 -65.28 -19.49
CA GLY A 87 -13.63 -66.35 -19.94
C GLY A 87 -12.18 -65.80 -19.93
N GLN A 88 -11.20 -66.35 -19.20
CA GLN A 88 -10.41 -67.57 -19.45
C GLN A 88 -9.72 -67.60 -20.85
N ARG A 89 -8.41 -67.87 -21.01
CA ARG A 89 -7.37 -68.31 -20.05
C ARG A 89 -5.93 -68.17 -20.62
N THR A 90 -4.94 -68.45 -19.75
CA THR A 90 -3.47 -68.66 -19.92
C THR A 90 -2.60 -67.40 -19.78
N GLY A 91 -1.38 -67.42 -19.24
CA GLY A 91 -0.45 -68.47 -18.76
C GLY A 91 0.99 -67.92 -18.96
N TYR A 92 2.02 -68.14 -18.14
CA TYR A 92 2.37 -69.28 -17.26
C TYR A 92 3.40 -68.86 -16.16
N ARG A 93 3.33 -69.47 -14.96
CA ARG A 93 4.41 -69.89 -13.97
C ARG A 93 5.68 -69.02 -13.74
N ARG A 94 6.33 -68.96 -12.56
CA ARG A 94 6.24 -69.50 -11.16
C ARG A 94 7.27 -68.71 -10.28
N ALA A 95 7.37 -68.76 -8.95
CA ALA A 95 6.60 -69.41 -7.87
C ALA A 95 6.24 -68.34 -6.77
N GLY A 96 6.56 -68.35 -5.45
CA GLY A 96 7.14 -69.31 -4.47
C GLY A 96 8.04 -68.59 -3.42
N ARG A 97 8.03 -68.90 -2.11
CA ARG A 97 7.13 -69.77 -1.30
C ARG A 97 7.19 -69.35 0.20
N THR A 98 6.02 -69.10 0.83
CA THR A 98 5.64 -69.36 2.28
C THR A 98 6.49 -68.83 3.47
N ALA A 99 5.97 -68.51 4.68
CA ALA A 99 4.60 -68.19 5.18
C ALA A 99 4.62 -67.79 6.69
N THR A 100 3.63 -66.98 7.14
CA THR A 100 2.93 -66.88 8.47
C THR A 100 3.62 -67.32 9.80
N ARG A 101 3.40 -66.67 10.97
CA ARG A 101 2.12 -66.58 11.72
C ARG A 101 2.15 -65.59 12.92
N ARG A 102 1.00 -65.37 13.60
CA ARG A 102 0.79 -64.55 14.83
C ARG A 102 1.20 -65.28 16.12
N TYR A 103 1.36 -64.55 17.24
CA TYR A 103 0.69 -64.85 18.54
C TYR A 103 0.65 -63.63 19.50
N GLN A 104 0.02 -63.76 20.69
CA GLN A 104 -0.30 -62.68 21.65
C GLN A 104 0.12 -63.02 23.11
N ALA A 105 0.50 -61.98 23.85
CA ALA A 105 0.27 -61.68 25.27
C ALA A 105 0.53 -62.70 26.43
N SER A 106 1.45 -62.28 27.33
CA SER A 106 1.37 -62.30 28.81
C SER A 106 1.29 -63.64 29.58
N PRO A 107 1.33 -63.67 30.94
CA PRO A 107 2.07 -62.83 31.93
C PRO A 107 2.92 -63.70 32.91
N TRP A 108 3.65 -63.11 33.89
CA TRP A 108 3.63 -63.47 35.35
C TRP A 108 4.66 -62.71 36.22
N SER A 109 4.52 -62.87 37.54
CA SER A 109 5.38 -62.45 38.68
C SER A 109 5.13 -63.50 39.81
N PRO A 110 5.77 -63.52 41.02
CA PRO A 110 6.57 -62.46 41.69
C PRO A 110 7.82 -62.97 42.48
N ALA A 111 8.41 -62.09 43.32
CA ALA A 111 8.75 -62.31 44.76
C ALA A 111 10.16 -61.87 45.25
N ALA A 112 10.20 -61.55 46.56
CA ALA A 112 11.35 -61.42 47.49
C ALA A 112 12.24 -60.15 47.46
N CYS A 113 12.73 -59.80 48.67
CA CYS A 113 13.58 -58.66 49.03
C CYS A 113 14.58 -59.14 50.13
N PRO A 114 15.71 -58.46 50.43
CA PRO A 114 15.69 -57.55 51.59
C PRO A 114 16.68 -56.34 51.61
N ALA A 115 16.18 -55.24 52.17
CA ALA A 115 16.82 -54.13 52.94
C ALA A 115 18.35 -53.92 53.05
N ARG A 116 18.77 -52.63 52.92
CA ARG A 116 19.67 -51.90 53.87
C ARG A 116 19.60 -50.36 53.69
N ARG A 117 19.99 -49.59 54.72
CA ARG A 117 20.17 -48.10 54.73
C ARG A 117 21.65 -47.75 55.01
N PRO A 118 22.14 -46.56 54.62
CA PRO A 118 22.42 -45.50 55.63
C PRO A 118 22.17 -44.04 55.13
N ARG A 119 21.52 -43.19 55.93
CA ARG A 119 22.05 -42.05 56.75
C ARG A 119 22.16 -40.67 56.05
N ARG A 120 21.73 -39.62 56.77
CA ARG A 120 21.98 -38.19 56.50
C ARG A 120 23.42 -37.82 56.89
N PHE A 121 23.95 -36.76 56.28
CA PHE A 121 24.92 -35.86 56.90
C PHE A 121 24.50 -34.39 56.66
N LEU A 122 25.05 -33.46 57.44
CA LEU A 122 24.60 -32.07 57.53
C LEU A 122 25.84 -31.17 57.64
N LEU A 123 25.88 -30.05 56.91
CA LEU A 123 26.84 -28.97 57.13
C LEU A 123 26.21 -27.62 56.73
N ARG A 124 26.59 -26.55 57.45
CA ARG A 124 26.16 -25.16 57.23
C ARG A 124 27.31 -24.34 56.64
N GLN A 125 27.02 -23.59 55.59
CA GLN A 125 27.65 -22.31 55.24
C GLN A 125 26.56 -21.50 54.49
N THR A 126 26.30 -20.21 54.63
CA THR A 126 26.64 -19.07 55.51
C THR A 126 25.78 -17.92 54.96
N ASP A 127 25.26 -17.00 55.78
CA ASP A 127 24.57 -15.81 55.25
C ASP A 127 25.57 -14.86 54.54
N GLN A 128 25.43 -14.67 53.22
CA GLN A 128 25.86 -13.46 52.51
C GLN A 128 25.39 -13.49 51.03
N ASP A 129 24.10 -13.18 50.79
CA ASP A 129 23.70 -12.43 49.58
C ASP A 129 22.26 -11.89 49.65
N ARG A 130 22.07 -10.79 50.38
CA ARG A 130 20.85 -9.94 50.29
C ARG A 130 21.11 -8.69 49.43
N GLY A 131 21.85 -8.87 48.33
CA GLY A 131 22.14 -7.84 47.33
C GLY A 131 20.97 -7.63 46.36
N SER A 132 20.30 -6.48 46.48
CA SER A 132 19.49 -5.80 45.45
C SER A 132 19.04 -6.60 44.21
N ARG A 133 18.02 -7.47 44.35
CA ARG A 133 17.19 -7.85 43.19
C ARG A 133 16.35 -6.65 42.75
N SER A 134 16.99 -5.75 42.01
CA SER A 134 16.31 -4.67 41.29
C SER A 134 15.19 -5.26 40.45
N ARG A 135 13.96 -4.77 40.66
CA ARG A 135 12.83 -5.08 39.79
C ARG A 135 13.14 -4.52 38.41
N ARG A 136 13.67 -5.36 37.51
CA ARG A 136 13.58 -5.11 36.06
C ARG A 136 12.11 -4.86 35.76
N ARG A 137 11.73 -3.61 35.50
CA ARG A 137 10.43 -3.25 34.95
C ARG A 137 10.36 -3.93 33.58
N GLY A 138 9.68 -5.07 33.50
CA GLY A 138 9.37 -5.69 32.23
C GLY A 138 8.60 -4.68 31.39
N SER A 139 9.02 -4.48 30.15
CA SER A 139 8.18 -3.79 29.16
C SER A 139 6.87 -4.54 29.06
N LYS A 140 5.73 -3.86 29.31
CA LYS A 140 4.40 -4.45 29.13
C LYS A 140 4.28 -4.88 27.67
N GLN A 141 4.32 -6.18 27.40
CA GLN A 141 4.10 -6.72 26.06
C GLN A 141 2.71 -6.27 25.59
N VAL A 142 2.61 -5.82 24.34
CA VAL A 142 1.34 -5.37 23.77
C VAL A 142 0.57 -6.61 23.31
N LYS A 143 -0.68 -6.76 23.78
CA LYS A 143 -1.55 -7.86 23.37
C LYS A 143 -2.39 -7.48 22.15
N ILE A 144 -2.19 -8.17 21.04
CA ILE A 144 -2.77 -7.83 19.73
C ILE A 144 -3.52 -9.04 19.17
N ILE A 145 -4.81 -8.87 18.89
CA ILE A 145 -5.62 -9.87 18.20
C ILE A 145 -5.81 -9.45 16.74
N ILE A 146 -5.41 -10.32 15.80
CA ILE A 146 -5.56 -10.10 14.35
C ILE A 146 -6.64 -11.04 13.84
N LEU A 147 -7.71 -10.50 13.25
CA LEU A 147 -8.79 -11.29 12.64
C LEU A 147 -8.59 -11.35 11.12
N GLY A 148 -8.30 -12.55 10.62
CA GLY A 148 -8.05 -12.84 9.21
C GLY A 148 -6.59 -13.19 8.94
N ALA A 149 -6.30 -14.48 8.76
CA ALA A 149 -5.03 -15.02 8.21
C ALA A 149 -4.97 -14.87 6.67
N GLY A 150 -5.57 -13.80 6.13
CA GLY A 150 -5.37 -13.37 4.75
C GLY A 150 -4.05 -12.63 4.59
N GLN A 151 -3.65 -12.34 3.35
CA GLN A 151 -2.37 -11.71 3.00
C GLN A 151 -2.00 -10.50 3.91
N VAL A 152 -2.93 -9.57 4.14
CA VAL A 152 -2.68 -8.39 5.02
C VAL A 152 -2.44 -8.78 6.48
N GLY A 153 -3.22 -9.72 7.03
CA GLY A 153 -3.10 -10.13 8.44
C GLY A 153 -1.92 -11.06 8.70
N GLY A 154 -1.58 -11.93 7.74
CA GLY A 154 -0.37 -12.76 7.78
C GLY A 154 0.89 -11.90 7.81
N THR A 155 1.08 -11.01 6.84
CA THR A 155 2.28 -10.15 6.77
C THR A 155 2.32 -9.12 7.92
N LEU A 156 1.16 -8.69 8.45
CA LEU A 156 1.11 -7.91 9.70
C LEU A 156 1.61 -8.73 10.90
N ALA A 157 1.20 -10.00 11.01
CA ALA A 157 1.69 -10.90 12.06
C ALA A 157 3.20 -11.17 11.91
N GLU A 158 3.71 -11.38 10.70
CA GLU A 158 5.16 -11.53 10.43
C GLU A 158 5.95 -10.30 10.91
N HIS A 159 5.50 -9.09 10.57
CA HIS A 159 6.16 -7.85 11.00
C HIS A 159 6.10 -7.64 12.52
N LEU A 160 4.97 -7.93 13.16
CA LEU A 160 4.78 -7.70 14.60
C LEU A 160 5.38 -8.80 15.48
N ALA A 161 5.53 -10.04 14.99
CA ALA A 161 6.16 -11.15 15.71
C ALA A 161 7.68 -11.03 15.79
N GLY A 162 8.29 -10.24 14.89
CA GLY A 162 9.67 -9.76 15.05
C GLY A 162 9.84 -8.74 16.19
N GLU A 163 8.74 -8.31 16.81
CA GLU A 163 8.71 -7.36 17.92
C GLU A 163 8.28 -8.02 19.26
N ALA A 164 8.35 -7.27 20.37
CA ALA A 164 8.09 -7.79 21.72
C ALA A 164 6.59 -7.77 22.08
N ASN A 165 5.77 -8.29 21.16
CA ASN A 165 4.31 -8.27 21.22
C ASN A 165 3.77 -9.70 21.45
N ASP A 166 2.60 -9.80 22.06
CA ASP A 166 1.86 -11.06 22.22
C ASP A 166 0.72 -11.06 21.21
N ILE A 167 0.79 -11.95 20.21
CA ILE A 167 -0.04 -11.92 19.01
C ILE A 167 -0.91 -13.15 18.95
N THR A 168 -2.22 -12.95 18.81
CA THR A 168 -3.17 -14.03 18.49
C THR A 168 -3.84 -13.79 17.14
N VAL A 169 -3.64 -14.71 16.19
CA VAL A 169 -4.30 -14.68 14.87
C VAL A 169 -5.53 -15.58 14.88
N VAL A 170 -6.64 -15.07 14.34
CA VAL A 170 -7.94 -15.76 14.27
C VAL A 170 -8.39 -15.88 12.82
N ASP A 171 -8.66 -17.09 12.34
CA ASP A 171 -9.29 -17.33 11.02
C ASP A 171 -10.18 -18.58 11.05
N THR A 172 -11.06 -18.71 10.07
CA THR A 172 -11.77 -19.95 9.75
C THR A 172 -10.90 -21.02 9.08
N ASP A 173 -9.90 -20.61 8.31
CA ASP A 173 -8.97 -21.49 7.58
C ASP A 173 -7.92 -22.09 8.55
N GLY A 174 -8.05 -23.39 8.82
CA GLY A 174 -7.18 -24.10 9.75
C GLY A 174 -5.82 -24.50 9.17
N ASP A 175 -5.63 -24.45 7.85
CA ASP A 175 -4.35 -24.74 7.21
C ASP A 175 -3.45 -23.50 7.26
N ARG A 176 -3.98 -22.31 6.91
CA ARG A 176 -3.23 -21.04 7.04
C ARG A 176 -2.81 -20.74 8.48
N LEU A 177 -3.62 -21.12 9.47
CA LEU A 177 -3.27 -20.97 10.88
C LEU A 177 -2.17 -21.94 11.33
N ARG A 178 -2.02 -23.11 10.68
CA ARG A 178 -0.85 -23.97 10.87
C ARG A 178 0.37 -23.34 10.20
N ASP A 179 0.28 -22.99 8.92
CA ASP A 179 1.38 -22.42 8.15
C ASP A 179 1.98 -21.15 8.80
N LEU A 180 1.14 -20.30 9.43
CA LEU A 180 1.60 -19.13 10.18
C LEU A 180 2.18 -19.49 11.56
N GLY A 181 1.55 -20.42 12.29
CA GLY A 181 2.01 -20.84 13.63
C GLY A 181 3.29 -21.69 13.61
N ASP A 182 3.55 -22.43 12.54
CA ASP A 182 4.80 -23.18 12.33
C ASP A 182 5.96 -22.25 11.88
N ARG A 183 5.64 -21.05 11.37
CA ARG A 183 6.62 -20.05 10.90
C ARG A 183 6.92 -18.92 11.89
N LEU A 184 6.02 -18.64 12.83
CA LEU A 184 6.08 -17.49 13.73
C LEU A 184 5.72 -17.90 15.17
N ASP A 185 6.38 -17.29 16.16
CA ASP A 185 6.04 -17.44 17.59
C ASP A 185 4.76 -16.64 17.92
N ILE A 186 3.61 -17.17 17.46
CA ILE A 186 2.29 -16.58 17.62
C ILE A 186 1.28 -17.61 18.11
N ARG A 187 0.21 -17.12 18.74
CA ARG A 187 -0.94 -17.93 19.09
C ARG A 187 -1.94 -17.95 17.94
N THR A 188 -2.57 -19.09 17.67
CA THR A 188 -3.61 -19.21 16.64
C THR A 188 -4.91 -19.78 17.20
N VAL A 189 -6.04 -19.29 16.68
CA VAL A 189 -7.40 -19.71 17.10
C VAL A 189 -8.27 -19.89 15.86
N GLN A 190 -8.75 -21.11 15.62
CA GLN A 190 -9.66 -21.37 14.51
C GLN A 190 -11.11 -20.98 14.88
N GLY A 191 -11.71 -20.08 14.12
CA GLY A 191 -13.09 -19.64 14.32
C GLY A 191 -13.45 -18.36 13.57
N LYS A 192 -14.72 -17.94 13.67
CA LYS A 192 -15.18 -16.64 13.15
C LYS A 192 -14.87 -15.54 14.15
N GLY A 193 -14.03 -14.58 13.76
CA GLY A 193 -13.59 -13.47 14.62
C GLY A 193 -14.71 -12.54 15.13
N SER A 194 -15.92 -12.59 14.56
CA SER A 194 -17.09 -11.86 15.03
C SER A 194 -17.87 -12.57 16.17
N TYR A 195 -17.48 -13.78 16.57
CA TYR A 195 -18.20 -14.55 17.59
C TYR A 195 -17.60 -14.33 18.99
N PRO A 196 -18.40 -13.97 20.03
CA PRO A 196 -17.92 -13.71 21.39
C PRO A 196 -17.06 -14.84 21.99
N ALA A 197 -17.42 -16.10 21.75
CA ALA A 197 -16.67 -17.24 22.26
C ALA A 197 -15.26 -17.35 21.65
N VAL A 198 -15.12 -17.01 20.36
CA VAL A 198 -13.85 -17.04 19.63
C VAL A 198 -12.95 -15.88 20.08
N LEU A 199 -13.53 -14.68 20.24
CA LEU A 199 -12.81 -13.53 20.79
C LEU A 199 -12.30 -13.78 22.23
N ARG A 200 -13.13 -14.37 23.09
CA ARG A 200 -12.70 -14.81 24.44
C ARG A 200 -11.58 -15.85 24.36
N GLN A 201 -11.71 -16.85 23.50
CA GLN A 201 -10.66 -17.85 23.29
C GLN A 201 -9.35 -17.20 22.82
N ALA A 202 -9.43 -16.16 22.00
CA ALA A 202 -8.29 -15.37 21.53
C ALA A 202 -7.70 -14.39 22.57
N GLY A 203 -8.32 -14.24 23.76
CA GLY A 203 -7.84 -13.35 24.82
C GLY A 203 -8.34 -11.91 24.73
N ALA A 204 -9.51 -11.67 24.13
CA ALA A 204 -10.06 -10.31 23.99
C ALA A 204 -10.27 -9.60 25.34
N ASP A 205 -10.52 -10.34 26.42
CA ASP A 205 -10.69 -9.81 27.78
C ASP A 205 -9.45 -9.07 28.33
N ASP A 206 -8.24 -9.30 27.78
CA ASP A 206 -7.01 -8.57 28.16
C ASP A 206 -6.16 -8.06 26.98
N ALA A 207 -6.75 -8.00 25.78
CA ALA A 207 -6.13 -7.43 24.59
C ALA A 207 -5.99 -5.90 24.67
N ASP A 208 -4.80 -5.38 24.35
CA ASP A 208 -4.59 -3.93 24.16
C ASP A 208 -5.21 -3.47 22.82
N MET A 209 -5.25 -4.34 21.80
CA MET A 209 -5.69 -4.00 20.45
C MET A 209 -6.38 -5.16 19.70
N LEU A 210 -7.38 -4.81 18.89
CA LEU A 210 -7.98 -5.66 17.85
C LEU A 210 -7.73 -5.08 16.46
N VAL A 211 -7.33 -5.93 15.50
CA VAL A 211 -7.14 -5.58 14.09
C VAL A 211 -7.97 -6.52 13.21
N ALA A 212 -9.09 -6.03 12.68
CA ALA A 212 -10.02 -6.80 11.87
C ALA A 212 -9.77 -6.60 10.36
N VAL A 213 -9.15 -7.59 9.71
CA VAL A 213 -8.65 -7.52 8.32
C VAL A 213 -9.18 -8.66 7.44
N THR A 214 -10.41 -9.14 7.71
CA THR A 214 -11.03 -10.27 7.01
C THR A 214 -11.49 -9.93 5.58
N SER A 215 -12.16 -10.89 4.93
CA SER A 215 -12.74 -10.74 3.59
C SER A 215 -14.04 -9.92 3.55
N SER A 216 -14.73 -9.72 4.68
CA SER A 216 -16.03 -9.03 4.77
C SER A 216 -15.93 -7.82 5.69
N ASP A 217 -16.35 -6.66 5.18
CA ASP A 217 -16.37 -5.40 5.94
C ASP A 217 -17.38 -5.49 7.10
N GLU A 218 -18.51 -6.19 6.89
CA GLU A 218 -19.54 -6.45 7.89
C GLU A 218 -19.01 -7.34 9.03
N ALA A 219 -18.24 -8.38 8.70
CA ALA A 219 -17.57 -9.21 9.69
C ALA A 219 -16.56 -8.42 10.52
N ASN A 220 -15.83 -7.48 9.89
CA ASN A 220 -14.89 -6.60 10.59
C ASN A 220 -15.64 -5.63 11.53
N MET A 221 -16.69 -4.95 11.04
CA MET A 221 -17.52 -4.04 11.84
C MET A 221 -18.16 -4.73 13.05
N ILE A 222 -18.77 -5.90 12.85
CA ILE A 222 -19.41 -6.66 13.95
C ILE A 222 -18.36 -7.19 14.94
N ALA A 223 -17.17 -7.58 14.49
CA ALA A 223 -16.10 -8.00 15.42
C ALA A 223 -15.65 -6.83 16.32
N CYS A 224 -15.46 -5.63 15.77
CA CYS A 224 -15.16 -4.43 16.55
C CYS A 224 -16.29 -4.05 17.51
N GLN A 225 -17.56 -4.19 17.09
CA GLN A 225 -18.72 -4.01 17.98
C GLN A 225 -18.67 -4.98 19.16
N VAL A 226 -18.49 -6.28 18.92
CA VAL A 226 -18.47 -7.30 19.98
C VAL A 226 -17.28 -7.10 20.93
N ALA A 227 -16.10 -6.75 20.39
CA ALA A 227 -14.91 -6.42 21.17
C ALA A 227 -15.13 -5.20 22.06
N HIS A 228 -15.74 -4.13 21.55
CA HIS A 228 -16.08 -2.96 22.35
C HIS A 228 -17.13 -3.29 23.44
N THR A 229 -18.25 -3.89 23.08
CA THR A 229 -19.41 -4.09 23.96
C THR A 229 -19.16 -5.11 25.08
N LEU A 230 -18.41 -6.18 24.82
CA LEU A 230 -18.21 -7.27 25.79
C LEU A 230 -16.84 -7.25 26.47
N PHE A 231 -15.82 -6.79 25.76
CA PHE A 231 -14.42 -6.90 26.19
C PHE A 231 -13.74 -5.54 26.41
N HIS A 232 -14.42 -4.43 26.06
CA HIS A 232 -13.94 -3.05 26.22
C HIS A 232 -12.57 -2.80 25.58
N THR A 233 -12.23 -3.54 24.51
CA THR A 233 -10.90 -3.52 23.88
C THR A 233 -10.51 -2.09 23.47
N PRO A 234 -9.37 -1.54 23.94
CA PRO A 234 -9.05 -0.12 23.82
C PRO A 234 -9.00 0.36 22.38
N THR A 235 -8.16 -0.25 21.53
CA THR A 235 -7.96 0.15 20.13
C THR A 235 -8.54 -0.91 19.19
N LYS A 236 -9.40 -0.48 18.26
CA LYS A 236 -10.11 -1.33 17.30
C LYS A 236 -9.90 -0.79 15.89
N ILE A 237 -9.05 -1.47 15.12
CA ILE A 237 -8.73 -1.16 13.73
C ILE A 237 -9.55 -2.07 12.82
N ALA A 238 -10.24 -1.53 11.80
CA ALA A 238 -11.01 -2.33 10.85
C ALA A 238 -10.65 -2.02 9.40
N ARG A 239 -10.51 -3.07 8.58
CA ARG A 239 -10.48 -2.95 7.12
C ARG A 239 -11.89 -2.70 6.61
N ILE A 240 -12.07 -1.62 5.86
CA ILE A 240 -13.28 -1.30 5.10
C ILE A 240 -12.88 -1.02 3.65
N ARG A 241 -13.45 -1.79 2.71
CA ARG A 241 -13.19 -1.75 1.27
C ARG A 241 -14.25 -0.97 0.52
N GLU A 242 -15.48 -1.00 1.01
CA GLU A 242 -16.64 -0.41 0.33
C GLU A 242 -16.76 1.10 0.59
N ALA A 243 -16.88 1.89 -0.49
CA ALA A 243 -17.01 3.34 -0.43
C ALA A 243 -18.35 3.78 0.20
N ALA A 244 -19.42 2.99 0.02
CA ALA A 244 -20.73 3.28 0.57
C ALA A 244 -20.74 3.41 2.11
N TYR A 245 -19.85 2.70 2.82
CA TYR A 245 -19.70 2.86 4.28
C TYR A 245 -18.89 4.12 4.64
N LEU A 246 -17.80 4.39 3.91
CA LEU A 246 -16.89 5.52 4.20
C LEU A 246 -17.51 6.90 3.95
N THR A 247 -18.50 7.00 3.05
CA THR A 247 -19.20 8.26 2.73
C THR A 247 -20.22 8.71 3.79
N ARG A 248 -20.52 7.87 4.80
CA ARG A 248 -21.60 8.13 5.77
C ARG A 248 -21.05 8.66 7.10
N ALA A 249 -21.00 9.98 7.23
CA ALA A 249 -20.64 10.65 8.49
C ALA A 249 -21.47 10.12 9.68
N GLY A 250 -20.80 9.87 10.81
CA GLY A 250 -21.40 9.34 12.04
C GLY A 250 -21.59 7.81 12.09
N LEU A 251 -21.40 7.07 10.99
CA LEU A 251 -21.57 5.60 10.99
C LEU A 251 -20.57 4.91 11.94
N PHE A 252 -19.34 5.41 11.99
CA PHE A 252 -18.25 4.88 12.81
C PHE A 252 -18.03 5.64 14.13
N ASP A 253 -19.04 6.41 14.58
CA ASP A 253 -19.00 7.01 15.91
C ASP A 253 -18.98 5.90 16.99
N LYS A 254 -18.34 6.20 18.13
CA LYS A 254 -18.22 5.25 19.26
C LYS A 254 -19.58 4.78 19.83
N ASN A 255 -20.65 5.54 19.58
CA ASN A 255 -22.02 5.20 19.96
C ASN A 255 -22.80 4.43 18.87
N ALA A 256 -22.21 4.26 17.68
CA ALA A 256 -22.76 3.55 16.53
C ALA A 256 -21.95 2.27 16.26
N ILE A 257 -20.99 2.30 15.32
CA ILE A 257 -20.06 1.19 15.07
C ILE A 257 -18.66 1.57 15.62
N PRO A 258 -18.23 1.03 16.76
CA PRO A 258 -17.04 1.48 17.48
C PRO A 258 -15.74 0.95 16.86
N VAL A 259 -15.32 1.58 15.75
CA VAL A 259 -14.03 1.41 15.10
C VAL A 259 -13.22 2.69 15.33
N ASP A 260 -12.05 2.59 15.97
CA ASP A 260 -11.21 3.76 16.25
C ASP A 260 -10.35 4.16 15.04
N VAL A 261 -10.02 3.19 14.15
CA VAL A 261 -9.22 3.41 12.94
C VAL A 261 -9.78 2.62 11.76
N LEU A 262 -10.10 3.33 10.68
CA LEU A 262 -10.59 2.78 9.41
C LEU A 262 -9.43 2.68 8.42
N ILE A 263 -9.21 1.49 7.83
CA ILE A 263 -8.15 1.29 6.84
C ILE A 263 -8.76 0.72 5.56
N SER A 264 -8.44 1.33 4.42
CA SER A 264 -8.83 0.85 3.09
C SER A 264 -7.58 0.59 2.24
N PRO A 265 -7.01 -0.63 2.28
CA PRO A 265 -5.78 -0.98 1.55
C PRO A 265 -5.85 -0.61 0.06
N GLU A 266 -7.00 -0.87 -0.55
CA GLU A 266 -7.34 -0.50 -1.92
C GLU A 266 -7.18 1.02 -2.14
N GLN A 267 -7.69 1.87 -1.25
CA GLN A 267 -7.57 3.33 -1.36
C GLN A 267 -6.14 3.83 -1.10
N VAL A 268 -5.40 3.22 -0.18
CA VAL A 268 -3.98 3.54 0.08
C VAL A 268 -3.15 3.31 -1.19
N VAL A 269 -3.37 2.19 -1.88
CA VAL A 269 -2.71 1.86 -3.15
C VAL A 269 -3.15 2.81 -4.27
N THR A 270 -4.45 3.07 -4.43
CA THR A 270 -4.95 4.05 -5.41
C THR A 270 -4.32 5.44 -5.21
N ASN A 271 -4.24 5.91 -3.96
CA ASN A 271 -3.62 7.20 -3.63
C ASN A 271 -2.11 7.20 -3.94
N TYR A 272 -1.40 6.11 -3.64
CA TYR A 272 0.03 5.97 -3.94
C TYR A 272 0.31 5.98 -5.46
N ILE A 273 -0.45 5.21 -6.24
CA ILE A 273 -0.32 5.20 -7.71
C ILE A 273 -0.68 6.58 -8.29
N LYS A 274 -1.73 7.24 -7.78
CA LYS A 274 -2.09 8.60 -8.18
C LYS A 274 -0.96 9.60 -7.96
N ARG A 275 -0.23 9.54 -6.83
CA ARG A 275 0.96 10.39 -6.59
C ARG A 275 2.05 10.14 -7.65
N LEU A 276 2.32 8.88 -8.01
CA LEU A 276 3.28 8.54 -9.07
C LEU A 276 2.83 9.03 -10.48
N ILE A 277 1.53 9.23 -10.69
CA ILE A 277 0.95 9.82 -11.92
C ILE A 277 1.04 11.37 -11.90
N GLU A 278 0.90 12.01 -10.73
CA GLU A 278 1.05 13.46 -10.55
C GLU A 278 2.51 13.94 -10.65
N TYR A 279 3.48 13.06 -10.36
CA TYR A 279 4.92 13.31 -10.45
C TYR A 279 5.63 12.38 -11.46
N PRO A 280 5.50 12.62 -12.79
CA PRO A 280 6.18 11.85 -13.83
C PRO A 280 7.68 11.68 -13.58
N GLY A 281 8.14 10.42 -13.62
CA GLY A 281 9.54 10.10 -13.41
C GLY A 281 10.00 9.92 -11.95
N ALA A 282 9.09 10.01 -10.96
CA ALA A 282 9.33 9.52 -9.60
C ALA A 282 9.23 7.99 -9.54
N LEU A 283 10.03 7.36 -8.68
CA LEU A 283 9.99 5.91 -8.39
C LEU A 283 9.16 5.60 -7.13
N GLN A 284 9.20 6.50 -6.14
CA GLN A 284 8.49 6.39 -4.86
C GLN A 284 8.13 7.80 -4.39
N VAL A 285 6.91 7.98 -3.86
CA VAL A 285 6.44 9.22 -3.24
C VAL A 285 5.79 8.87 -1.90
N ILE A 286 6.32 9.44 -0.82
CA ILE A 286 5.83 9.29 0.55
C ILE A 286 5.40 10.67 1.06
N ASP A 287 4.23 10.76 1.69
CA ASP A 287 3.69 11.99 2.26
C ASP A 287 3.93 12.00 3.77
N PHE A 288 4.29 13.16 4.31
CA PHE A 288 4.43 13.38 5.76
C PHE A 288 3.57 14.58 6.18
N ALA A 289 3.07 14.55 7.43
CA ALA A 289 2.10 15.50 7.98
C ALA A 289 1.00 15.85 6.96
N GLU A 290 0.22 14.84 6.58
CA GLU A 290 -0.91 14.96 5.64
C GLU A 290 -0.54 15.44 4.22
N GLY A 291 0.75 15.38 3.85
CA GLY A 291 1.25 15.72 2.52
C GLY A 291 1.76 17.16 2.38
N LYS A 292 2.13 17.80 3.50
CA LYS A 292 2.75 19.14 3.53
C LYS A 292 4.20 19.06 3.06
N ALA A 293 4.97 18.10 3.59
CA ALA A 293 6.20 17.62 2.99
C ALA A 293 5.98 16.28 2.28
N GLN A 294 6.79 16.00 1.27
CA GLN A 294 6.88 14.67 0.69
C GLN A 294 8.35 14.28 0.50
N LEU A 295 8.64 12.99 0.71
CA LEU A 295 9.90 12.37 0.34
C LEU A 295 9.72 11.68 -1.01
N VAL A 296 10.55 12.07 -1.97
CA VAL A 296 10.47 11.59 -3.35
C VAL A 296 11.78 10.90 -3.73
N ALA A 297 11.67 9.70 -4.30
CA ALA A 297 12.77 8.99 -4.92
C ALA A 297 12.76 9.22 -6.44
N VAL A 298 13.88 9.68 -6.98
CA VAL A 298 14.10 9.79 -8.44
C VAL A 298 15.38 9.09 -8.85
N LYS A 299 15.39 8.54 -10.06
CA LYS A 299 16.61 8.05 -10.69
C LYS A 299 17.32 9.20 -11.41
N ALA A 300 18.60 9.40 -11.10
CA ALA A 300 19.48 10.34 -11.79
C ALA A 300 19.80 9.84 -13.20
N TYR A 301 19.67 10.73 -14.19
CA TYR A 301 19.93 10.41 -15.60
C TYR A 301 20.95 11.38 -16.21
N TYR A 302 21.77 10.89 -17.14
CA TYR A 302 22.69 11.71 -17.93
C TYR A 302 21.96 12.93 -18.54
N GLY A 303 22.41 14.14 -18.19
CA GLY A 303 21.79 15.40 -18.61
C GLY A 303 20.85 16.05 -17.58
N GLY A 304 20.73 15.51 -16.36
CA GLY A 304 20.31 16.30 -15.19
C GLY A 304 21.44 17.23 -14.72
N ALA A 305 21.11 18.45 -14.30
CA ALA A 305 22.09 19.50 -13.95
C ALA A 305 22.96 19.14 -12.74
N LEU A 306 22.43 18.35 -11.80
CA LEU A 306 23.11 17.93 -10.58
C LEU A 306 23.96 16.65 -10.75
N VAL A 307 23.89 15.97 -11.89
CA VAL A 307 24.66 14.74 -12.13
C VAL A 307 26.13 15.09 -12.36
N GLY A 308 27.01 14.50 -11.55
CA GLY A 308 28.42 14.85 -11.45
C GLY A 308 28.74 16.00 -10.48
N GLN A 309 27.74 16.61 -9.83
CA GLN A 309 27.93 17.65 -8.82
C GLN A 309 27.91 17.09 -7.39
N GLN A 310 28.52 17.83 -6.46
CA GLN A 310 28.55 17.52 -5.03
C GLN A 310 27.34 18.12 -4.30
N LEU A 311 26.87 17.47 -3.22
CA LEU A 311 25.63 17.89 -2.55
C LEU A 311 25.68 19.32 -1.97
N ARG A 312 26.86 19.85 -1.65
CA ARG A 312 27.00 21.26 -1.23
C ARG A 312 26.64 22.27 -2.32
N GLN A 313 26.65 21.87 -3.59
CA GLN A 313 26.31 22.73 -4.73
C GLN A 313 24.79 22.83 -4.96
N LEU A 314 23.96 21.93 -4.40
CA LEU A 314 22.49 21.95 -4.55
C LEU A 314 21.88 23.33 -4.26
N ARG A 315 22.29 23.98 -3.17
CA ARG A 315 21.81 25.32 -2.78
C ARG A 315 22.23 26.44 -3.73
N ALA A 316 23.31 26.24 -4.50
CA ALA A 316 23.75 27.20 -5.52
C ALA A 316 22.95 27.05 -6.83
N HIS A 317 22.50 25.84 -7.15
CA HIS A 317 21.57 25.58 -8.26
C HIS A 317 20.14 25.99 -7.92
N MET A 318 19.70 25.73 -6.69
CA MET A 318 18.36 26.05 -6.18
C MET A 318 18.42 26.93 -4.91
N PRO A 319 18.62 28.24 -5.03
CA PRO A 319 18.68 29.16 -3.88
C PRO A 319 17.31 29.46 -3.26
N ASN A 320 16.22 29.19 -3.98
CA ASN A 320 14.84 29.52 -3.58
C ASN A 320 14.00 28.29 -3.17
N VAL A 321 14.61 27.10 -3.06
CA VAL A 321 13.91 25.84 -2.76
C VAL A 321 14.61 25.14 -1.60
N ASP A 322 13.91 25.03 -0.48
CA ASP A 322 14.38 24.30 0.69
C ASP A 322 14.16 22.79 0.49
N THR A 323 15.25 22.09 0.16
CA THR A 323 15.30 20.65 -0.06
C THR A 323 16.51 20.02 0.61
N ARG A 324 16.38 18.76 1.05
CA ARG A 324 17.48 17.96 1.59
C ARG A 324 17.45 16.55 1.03
N ILE A 325 18.60 16.06 0.56
CA ILE A 325 18.76 14.64 0.24
C ILE A 325 18.79 13.85 1.57
N ALA A 326 17.91 12.86 1.65
CA ALA A 326 17.74 11.94 2.76
C ALA A 326 18.68 10.74 2.65
N ALA A 327 18.77 10.15 1.45
CA ALA A 327 19.60 9.01 1.12
C ALA A 327 19.96 9.02 -0.37
N ILE A 328 21.12 8.46 -0.71
CA ILE A 328 21.48 8.11 -2.09
C ILE A 328 21.67 6.59 -2.14
N TYR A 329 21.18 5.95 -3.19
CA TYR A 329 21.37 4.52 -3.40
C TYR A 329 22.05 4.26 -4.74
N ARG A 330 23.22 3.62 -4.68
CA ARG A 330 24.07 3.30 -5.83
C ARG A 330 24.32 1.81 -5.87
N ARG A 331 23.94 1.14 -6.98
CA ARG A 331 24.15 -0.30 -7.21
C ARG A 331 23.78 -1.15 -5.98
N ASP A 332 22.57 -0.94 -5.47
CA ASP A 332 21.99 -1.63 -4.32
C ASP A 332 22.71 -1.48 -2.97
N ARG A 333 23.44 -0.36 -2.80
CA ARG A 333 24.01 0.06 -1.51
C ARG A 333 23.52 1.46 -1.12
N ALA A 334 23.18 1.62 0.15
CA ALA A 334 22.89 2.93 0.74
C ALA A 334 24.19 3.74 0.90
N ILE A 335 24.12 5.02 0.56
CA ILE A 335 25.15 6.02 0.78
C ILE A 335 24.52 7.14 1.62
N LEU A 336 25.11 7.42 2.79
CA LEU A 336 24.68 8.54 3.63
C LEU A 336 25.09 9.86 2.94
N PRO A 337 24.17 10.81 2.72
CA PRO A 337 24.47 12.02 1.96
C PRO A 337 25.33 13.00 2.78
N HIS A 338 26.60 13.13 2.40
CA HIS A 338 27.50 14.16 2.91
C HIS A 338 27.68 15.30 1.89
N GLY A 339 28.09 16.49 2.33
CA GLY A 339 28.18 17.68 1.46
C GLY A 339 29.17 17.57 0.29
N ASP A 340 30.11 16.65 0.37
CA ASP A 340 31.10 16.31 -0.65
C ASP A 340 30.70 15.10 -1.53
N THR A 341 29.61 14.39 -1.19
CA THR A 341 29.11 13.24 -1.95
C THR A 341 28.69 13.70 -3.35
N VAL A 342 29.17 13.00 -4.38
CA VAL A 342 28.83 13.27 -5.79
C VAL A 342 27.66 12.40 -6.23
N ILE A 343 26.66 12.98 -6.89
CA ILE A 343 25.57 12.23 -7.53
C ILE A 343 26.08 11.66 -8.86
N GLU A 344 26.02 10.35 -9.04
CA GLU A 344 26.35 9.67 -10.31
C GLU A 344 25.09 9.40 -11.14
N ALA A 345 25.26 9.12 -12.43
CA ALA A 345 24.17 8.62 -13.25
C ALA A 345 23.74 7.22 -12.75
N ASP A 346 22.45 6.91 -12.92
CA ASP A 346 21.78 5.73 -12.40
C ASP A 346 21.63 5.65 -10.86
N ASP A 347 22.09 6.64 -10.09
CA ASP A 347 21.79 6.76 -8.65
C ASP A 347 20.29 6.95 -8.41
N GLU A 348 19.76 6.30 -7.37
CA GLU A 348 18.44 6.60 -6.82
C GLU A 348 18.57 7.58 -5.66
N VAL A 349 18.17 8.83 -5.91
CA VAL A 349 18.26 9.94 -4.97
C VAL A 349 16.91 10.12 -4.27
N PHE A 350 16.91 10.00 -2.94
CA PHE A 350 15.75 10.28 -2.09
C PHE A 350 15.92 11.68 -1.51
N PHE A 351 14.99 12.60 -1.80
CA PHE A 351 15.00 13.96 -1.26
C PHE A 351 13.67 14.30 -0.60
N ILE A 352 13.73 15.14 0.45
CA ILE A 352 12.57 15.70 1.12
C ILE A 352 12.46 17.19 0.81
N ALA A 353 11.25 17.63 0.46
CA ALA A 353 10.90 19.02 0.14
C ALA A 353 9.42 19.28 0.49
N ALA A 354 9.02 20.55 0.49
CA ALA A 354 7.60 20.92 0.55
C ALA A 354 6.88 20.53 -0.76
N ARG A 355 5.57 20.26 -0.68
CA ARG A 355 4.77 19.75 -1.82
C ARG A 355 4.81 20.63 -3.08
N ALA A 356 4.98 21.94 -2.92
CA ALA A 356 5.10 22.90 -4.03
C ALA A 356 6.39 22.70 -4.84
N ASP A 357 7.50 22.40 -4.17
CA ASP A 357 8.84 22.51 -4.73
C ASP A 357 9.36 21.23 -5.38
N ILE A 358 8.69 20.09 -5.15
CA ILE A 358 9.07 18.77 -5.69
C ILE A 358 9.32 18.83 -7.19
N ARG A 359 8.48 19.52 -7.96
CA ARG A 359 8.65 19.64 -9.42
C ARG A 359 9.87 20.46 -9.82
N ALA A 360 10.35 21.40 -8.99
CA ALA A 360 11.61 22.08 -9.21
C ALA A 360 12.80 21.14 -8.94
N VAL A 361 12.82 20.48 -7.78
CA VAL A 361 13.90 19.54 -7.39
C VAL A 361 14.04 18.38 -8.40
N MET A 362 12.91 17.84 -8.88
CA MET A 362 12.93 16.81 -9.92
C MET A 362 13.55 17.29 -11.23
N GLY A 363 13.40 18.57 -11.60
CA GLY A 363 13.93 19.14 -12.84
C GLY A 363 15.43 19.37 -12.86
N GLU A 364 16.07 19.47 -11.69
CA GLU A 364 17.52 19.59 -11.56
C GLU A 364 18.22 18.21 -11.52
N LEU A 365 17.56 17.19 -10.95
CA LEU A 365 18.08 15.82 -10.88
C LEU A 365 17.94 15.04 -12.20
N ARG A 366 16.99 15.44 -13.06
CA ARG A 366 16.73 14.84 -14.37
C ARG A 366 15.99 15.83 -15.26
N ARG A 367 15.99 15.61 -16.58
CA ARG A 367 14.97 16.27 -17.43
C ARG A 367 13.58 15.88 -16.93
N LEU A 368 12.71 16.89 -16.79
CA LEU A 368 11.29 16.70 -16.51
C LEU A 368 10.66 15.91 -17.67
N ASP A 369 10.03 14.80 -17.36
CA ASP A 369 9.20 14.09 -18.33
C ASP A 369 7.98 14.95 -18.68
N GLU A 370 7.45 14.80 -19.90
CA GLU A 370 6.12 15.34 -20.20
C GLU A 370 5.10 14.82 -19.18
N ASN A 371 4.14 15.66 -18.78
CA ASN A 371 2.95 15.17 -18.08
C ASN A 371 2.33 14.03 -18.91
N TYR A 372 2.09 12.88 -18.27
CA TYR A 372 1.36 11.77 -18.88
C TYR A 372 0.00 12.26 -19.43
N LYS A 373 -0.42 11.77 -20.60
CA LYS A 373 -1.69 12.16 -21.25
C LYS A 373 -2.58 10.95 -21.48
N ARG A 374 -2.01 9.81 -21.87
CA ARG A 374 -2.69 8.55 -22.19
C ARG A 374 -2.26 7.45 -21.22
N ILE A 375 -3.23 6.93 -20.46
CA ILE A 375 -3.03 5.92 -19.42
C ILE A 375 -3.90 4.70 -19.75
N VAL A 376 -3.30 3.50 -19.71
CA VAL A 376 -4.02 2.23 -19.91
C VAL A 376 -3.92 1.41 -18.63
N ILE A 377 -5.06 1.02 -18.07
CA ILE A 377 -5.19 0.20 -16.87
C ILE A 377 -5.61 -1.21 -17.28
N ALA A 378 -4.81 -2.20 -16.95
CA ALA A 378 -5.14 -3.62 -17.06
C ALA A 378 -5.70 -4.11 -15.73
N GLY A 379 -6.97 -4.53 -15.71
CA GLY A 379 -7.69 -4.95 -14.50
C GLY A 379 -8.67 -3.88 -14.01
N GLY A 380 -9.97 -4.15 -14.19
CA GLY A 380 -11.08 -3.34 -13.70
C GLY A 380 -11.49 -3.68 -12.26
N GLY A 381 -10.57 -4.18 -11.41
CA GLY A 381 -10.82 -4.44 -9.99
C GLY A 381 -11.00 -3.16 -9.16
N ASN A 382 -11.22 -3.31 -7.84
CA ASN A 382 -11.49 -2.18 -6.94
C ASN A 382 -10.43 -1.07 -7.01
N ILE A 383 -9.15 -1.42 -7.17
CA ILE A 383 -8.04 -0.46 -7.29
C ILE A 383 -8.07 0.25 -8.65
N GLY A 384 -8.30 -0.49 -9.74
CA GLY A 384 -8.36 0.06 -11.11
C GLY A 384 -9.56 0.97 -11.34
N GLU A 385 -10.72 0.62 -10.78
CA GLU A 385 -11.92 1.46 -10.77
C GLU A 385 -11.68 2.79 -10.04
N ARG A 386 -11.32 2.73 -8.75
CA ARG A 386 -11.04 3.91 -7.91
C ARG A 386 -9.94 4.78 -8.50
N LEU A 387 -8.95 4.18 -9.16
CA LEU A 387 -7.87 4.91 -9.83
C LEU A 387 -8.36 5.62 -11.09
N ALA A 388 -9.17 4.97 -11.92
CA ALA A 388 -9.76 5.58 -13.11
C ALA A 388 -10.66 6.77 -12.73
N GLU A 389 -11.61 6.57 -11.81
CA GLU A 389 -12.46 7.63 -11.24
C GLU A 389 -11.62 8.82 -10.73
N ALA A 390 -10.56 8.54 -9.97
CA ALA A 390 -9.71 9.57 -9.38
C ALA A 390 -8.81 10.34 -10.37
N ILE A 391 -8.73 9.94 -11.65
CA ILE A 391 -7.85 10.56 -12.66
C ILE A 391 -8.52 10.87 -14.02
N GLU A 392 -9.69 10.31 -14.36
CA GLU A 392 -10.30 10.47 -15.71
C GLU A 392 -10.67 11.92 -16.07
N SER A 393 -10.85 12.77 -15.06
CA SER A 393 -11.04 14.22 -15.22
C SER A 393 -9.80 14.98 -15.73
N ARG A 394 -8.62 14.34 -15.78
CA ARG A 394 -7.33 14.95 -16.17
C ARG A 394 -6.56 14.17 -17.25
N TYR A 395 -6.80 12.87 -17.39
CA TYR A 395 -6.03 11.96 -18.25
C TYR A 395 -6.95 11.15 -19.16
N GLN A 396 -6.48 10.77 -20.35
CA GLN A 396 -7.20 9.85 -21.24
C GLN A 396 -6.99 8.41 -20.74
N VAL A 397 -7.96 7.91 -19.96
CA VAL A 397 -7.92 6.56 -19.37
C VAL A 397 -8.60 5.54 -20.28
N LYS A 398 -7.95 4.39 -20.46
CA LYS A 398 -8.59 3.15 -20.93
C LYS A 398 -8.49 2.08 -19.84
N ILE A 399 -9.54 1.28 -19.63
CA ILE A 399 -9.48 0.04 -18.82
C ILE A 399 -9.61 -1.16 -19.74
N ILE A 400 -8.76 -2.18 -19.55
CA ILE A 400 -8.91 -3.52 -20.13
C ILE A 400 -9.36 -4.46 -19.01
N GLU A 401 -10.52 -5.08 -19.15
CA GLU A 401 -11.09 -6.02 -18.18
C GLU A 401 -11.64 -7.27 -18.91
N VAL A 402 -11.47 -8.45 -18.29
CA VAL A 402 -11.85 -9.73 -18.90
C VAL A 402 -13.32 -10.04 -18.68
N ASN A 403 -13.87 -9.69 -17.51
CA ASN A 403 -15.21 -10.06 -17.08
C ASN A 403 -16.30 -9.15 -17.70
N PRO A 404 -17.17 -9.66 -18.61
CA PRO A 404 -18.14 -8.84 -19.33
C PRO A 404 -19.18 -8.14 -18.43
N ALA A 405 -19.48 -8.70 -17.25
CA ALA A 405 -20.40 -8.08 -16.30
C ALA A 405 -19.73 -6.88 -15.60
N ARG A 406 -18.43 -7.01 -15.27
CA ARG A 406 -17.64 -5.92 -14.69
C ARG A 406 -17.37 -4.81 -15.71
N CYS A 407 -17.12 -5.15 -16.98
CA CYS A 407 -16.98 -4.14 -18.05
C CYS A 407 -18.22 -3.26 -18.17
N ARG A 408 -19.43 -3.84 -18.17
CA ARG A 408 -20.70 -3.09 -18.20
C ARG A 408 -20.84 -2.16 -17.00
N TYR A 409 -20.63 -2.68 -15.80
CA TYR A 409 -20.67 -1.92 -14.56
C TYR A 409 -19.75 -0.69 -14.61
N LEU A 410 -18.48 -0.88 -15.00
CA LEU A 410 -17.51 0.21 -15.13
C LEU A 410 -17.93 1.24 -16.20
N SER A 411 -18.53 0.78 -17.30
CA SER A 411 -19.03 1.65 -18.39
C SER A 411 -20.31 2.42 -18.02
N GLU A 412 -20.96 2.07 -16.90
CA GLU A 412 -22.13 2.75 -16.34
C GLU A 412 -21.76 3.73 -15.22
N HIS A 413 -20.59 3.56 -14.58
CA HIS A 413 -20.14 4.33 -13.41
C HIS A 413 -19.01 5.34 -13.70
N LEU A 414 -18.19 5.11 -14.73
CA LEU A 414 -17.13 6.03 -15.15
C LEU A 414 -17.64 6.93 -16.29
N ASP A 415 -17.52 8.26 -16.16
CA ASP A 415 -18.12 9.21 -17.11
C ASP A 415 -17.21 9.47 -18.33
N SER A 416 -15.89 9.27 -18.22
CA SER A 416 -14.90 9.63 -19.27
C SER A 416 -13.95 8.50 -19.71
N THR A 417 -13.85 7.42 -18.93
CA THR A 417 -12.97 6.27 -19.19
C THR A 417 -13.51 5.36 -20.29
N VAL A 418 -12.65 4.91 -21.21
CA VAL A 418 -13.01 3.89 -22.21
C VAL A 418 -12.77 2.49 -21.62
N VAL A 419 -13.83 1.69 -21.48
CA VAL A 419 -13.72 0.30 -20.99
C VAL A 419 -13.73 -0.67 -22.16
N LEU A 420 -12.74 -1.56 -22.18
CA LEU A 420 -12.48 -2.55 -23.21
C LEU A 420 -12.62 -3.96 -22.61
N GLN A 421 -13.34 -4.85 -23.31
CA GLN A 421 -13.47 -6.24 -22.87
C GLN A 421 -12.39 -7.09 -23.54
N GLY A 422 -11.44 -7.62 -22.76
CA GLY A 422 -10.35 -8.45 -23.29
C GLY A 422 -9.28 -8.80 -22.26
N SER A 423 -8.25 -9.53 -22.69
CA SER A 423 -7.10 -9.87 -21.85
C SER A 423 -6.00 -8.81 -22.00
N SER A 424 -5.41 -8.37 -20.89
CA SER A 424 -4.25 -7.47 -20.90
C SER A 424 -2.96 -8.11 -21.43
N SER A 425 -2.93 -9.43 -21.55
CA SER A 425 -1.83 -10.19 -22.17
C SER A 425 -2.08 -10.50 -23.65
N ASP A 426 -3.18 -10.00 -24.23
CA ASP A 426 -3.45 -10.11 -25.67
C ASP A 426 -2.66 -9.05 -26.44
N ARG A 427 -1.75 -9.51 -27.31
CA ARG A 427 -0.91 -8.65 -28.13
C ARG A 427 -1.72 -7.85 -29.14
N ASP A 428 -2.72 -8.46 -29.76
CA ASP A 428 -3.38 -7.87 -30.92
C ASP A 428 -4.35 -6.78 -30.46
N LEU A 429 -5.06 -7.02 -29.33
CA LEU A 429 -5.84 -5.99 -28.63
C LEU A 429 -4.99 -4.77 -28.23
N LEU A 430 -3.79 -4.98 -27.66
CA LEU A 430 -2.89 -3.88 -27.29
C LEU A 430 -2.38 -3.11 -28.53
N MET A 431 -2.17 -3.79 -29.66
CA MET A 431 -1.75 -3.17 -30.92
C MET A 431 -2.88 -2.33 -31.55
N GLU A 432 -4.11 -2.87 -31.61
CA GLU A 432 -5.30 -2.15 -32.10
C GLU A 432 -5.55 -0.88 -31.27
N GLU A 433 -5.41 -0.97 -29.95
CA GLU A 433 -5.62 0.15 -29.03
C GLU A 433 -4.42 1.11 -28.91
N ASN A 434 -3.40 0.96 -29.77
CA ASN A 434 -2.23 1.84 -29.92
C ASN A 434 -1.39 1.97 -28.63
N ILE A 435 -1.03 0.83 -28.02
CA ILE A 435 -0.17 0.77 -26.82
C ILE A 435 1.18 1.50 -27.01
N ASN A 436 1.72 1.52 -28.22
CA ASN A 436 2.95 2.26 -28.60
C ASN A 436 2.89 3.77 -28.36
N ASN A 437 1.69 4.34 -28.23
CA ASN A 437 1.45 5.76 -27.96
C ASN A 437 1.09 6.00 -26.48
N THR A 438 0.98 4.96 -25.66
CA THR A 438 0.60 5.07 -24.25
C THR A 438 1.76 5.60 -23.43
N ASP A 439 1.50 6.64 -22.62
CA ASP A 439 2.51 7.21 -21.73
C ASP A 439 2.74 6.32 -20.51
N LEU A 440 1.67 5.69 -20.02
CA LEU A 440 1.70 4.87 -18.82
C LEU A 440 0.75 3.67 -18.92
N PHE A 441 1.30 2.45 -18.83
CA PHE A 441 0.53 1.21 -18.67
C PHE A 441 0.56 0.76 -17.20
N LEU A 442 -0.58 0.34 -16.66
CA LEU A 442 -0.77 0.02 -15.25
C LEU A 442 -1.42 -1.37 -15.12
N ALA A 443 -0.67 -2.39 -14.70
CA ALA A 443 -1.19 -3.72 -14.49
C ALA A 443 -1.64 -3.91 -13.04
N LEU A 444 -2.96 -3.90 -12.81
CA LEU A 444 -3.62 -3.82 -11.50
C LEU A 444 -4.59 -4.98 -11.25
N THR A 445 -4.36 -6.15 -11.86
CA THR A 445 -5.15 -7.37 -11.60
C THR A 445 -4.76 -8.02 -10.27
N ASN A 446 -5.53 -9.03 -9.84
CA ASN A 446 -5.22 -9.83 -8.64
C ASN A 446 -4.14 -10.91 -8.88
N ASP A 447 -3.62 -11.02 -10.10
CA ASP A 447 -2.68 -12.06 -10.53
C ASP A 447 -1.32 -11.40 -10.86
N ASP A 448 -0.31 -11.67 -10.02
CA ASP A 448 1.03 -11.09 -10.15
C ASP A 448 1.73 -11.54 -11.44
N GLU A 449 1.49 -12.76 -11.90
CA GLU A 449 2.12 -13.34 -13.10
C GLU A 449 1.51 -12.72 -14.36
N ALA A 450 0.19 -12.57 -14.40
CA ALA A 450 -0.51 -11.81 -15.44
C ALA A 450 -0.12 -10.33 -15.43
N ASN A 451 0.07 -9.72 -14.25
CA ASN A 451 0.49 -8.32 -14.14
C ASN A 451 1.91 -8.11 -14.71
N ILE A 452 2.86 -8.96 -14.32
CA ILE A 452 4.24 -8.92 -14.83
C ILE A 452 4.27 -9.16 -16.34
N MET A 453 3.61 -10.21 -16.83
CA MET A 453 3.64 -10.57 -18.25
C MET A 453 2.97 -9.52 -19.15
N SER A 454 1.84 -8.96 -18.75
CA SER A 454 1.18 -7.87 -19.50
C SER A 454 2.00 -6.57 -19.48
N SER A 455 2.66 -6.25 -18.36
CA SER A 455 3.56 -5.08 -18.29
C SER A 455 4.79 -5.24 -19.19
N LEU A 456 5.43 -6.41 -19.20
CA LEU A 456 6.56 -6.73 -20.08
C LEU A 456 6.15 -6.70 -21.56
N LEU A 457 4.95 -7.17 -21.89
CA LEU A 457 4.38 -7.09 -23.24
C LEU A 457 4.14 -5.63 -23.66
N ALA A 458 3.45 -4.85 -22.82
CA ALA A 458 3.18 -3.43 -23.09
C ALA A 458 4.46 -2.61 -23.29
N LYS A 459 5.50 -2.86 -22.47
CA LYS A 459 6.82 -2.23 -22.62
C LYS A 459 7.44 -2.53 -23.99
N ARG A 460 7.48 -3.82 -24.38
CA ARG A 460 8.01 -4.27 -25.68
C ARG A 460 7.21 -3.79 -26.89
N LEU A 461 5.92 -3.52 -26.73
CA LEU A 461 5.07 -2.92 -27.76
C LEU A 461 5.14 -1.37 -27.78
N GLY A 462 5.93 -0.75 -26.89
CA GLY A 462 6.30 0.66 -26.96
C GLY A 462 5.65 1.60 -25.92
N ALA A 463 4.97 1.08 -24.89
CA ALA A 463 4.49 1.94 -23.79
C ALA A 463 5.68 2.64 -23.10
N ARG A 464 5.62 3.98 -22.96
CA ARG A 464 6.75 4.78 -22.44
C ARG A 464 7.16 4.32 -21.04
N LYS A 465 6.18 4.19 -20.13
CA LYS A 465 6.35 3.69 -18.76
C LYS A 465 5.34 2.58 -18.45
N VAL A 466 5.75 1.63 -17.61
CA VAL A 466 4.88 0.59 -17.07
C VAL A 466 5.01 0.52 -15.55
N MET A 467 3.88 0.37 -14.85
CA MET A 467 3.85 0.06 -13.41
C MET A 467 3.02 -1.20 -13.16
N THR A 468 3.49 -2.02 -12.23
CA THR A 468 2.98 -3.38 -12.02
C THR A 468 2.58 -3.57 -10.57
N LEU A 469 1.33 -3.98 -10.32
CA LEU A 469 0.87 -4.39 -9.01
C LEU A 469 1.40 -5.80 -8.71
N ILE A 470 2.09 -5.96 -7.57
CA ILE A 470 2.68 -7.22 -7.15
C ILE A 470 2.33 -7.46 -5.69
N ASN A 471 1.47 -8.45 -5.44
CA ASN A 471 1.03 -8.84 -4.11
C ASN A 471 2.15 -9.51 -3.32
N ASN A 472 2.93 -10.40 -3.94
CA ASN A 472 4.05 -11.08 -3.31
C ASN A 472 5.31 -10.18 -3.25
N PRO A 473 5.75 -9.71 -2.07
CA PRO A 473 6.89 -8.82 -1.97
C PRO A 473 8.19 -9.43 -2.51
N ALA A 474 8.35 -10.76 -2.51
CA ALA A 474 9.55 -11.43 -3.03
C ALA A 474 9.73 -11.26 -4.55
N TYR A 475 8.67 -10.93 -5.30
CA TYR A 475 8.74 -10.67 -6.74
C TYR A 475 9.05 -9.20 -7.07
N VAL A 476 8.83 -8.27 -6.13
CA VAL A 476 9.12 -6.83 -6.31
C VAL A 476 10.61 -6.62 -6.63
N ASP A 477 11.48 -7.25 -5.84
CA ASP A 477 12.94 -7.12 -5.96
C ASP A 477 13.53 -7.77 -7.22
N LEU A 478 12.84 -8.76 -7.81
CA LEU A 478 13.26 -9.44 -9.03
C LEU A 478 12.86 -8.69 -10.31
N VAL A 479 11.88 -7.79 -10.21
CA VAL A 479 11.18 -7.21 -11.36
C VAL A 479 11.46 -5.71 -11.51
N GLN A 480 11.55 -4.97 -10.41
CA GLN A 480 11.70 -3.51 -10.43
C GLN A 480 13.10 -3.09 -10.92
N GLY A 481 13.13 -2.13 -11.87
CA GLY A 481 14.37 -1.53 -12.38
C GLY A 481 14.95 -2.23 -13.61
N GLY A 482 14.32 -3.31 -14.07
CA GLY A 482 14.50 -3.87 -15.41
C GLY A 482 13.58 -3.18 -16.43
N GLU A 483 12.90 -3.98 -17.24
CA GLU A 483 11.87 -3.50 -18.20
C GLU A 483 10.63 -2.90 -17.51
N ILE A 484 10.38 -3.27 -16.24
CA ILE A 484 9.30 -2.73 -15.42
C ILE A 484 9.83 -1.56 -14.58
N ASP A 485 9.31 -0.36 -14.85
CA ASP A 485 9.84 0.89 -14.27
C ASP A 485 9.51 1.04 -12.78
N VAL A 486 8.31 0.62 -12.35
CA VAL A 486 7.88 0.65 -10.94
C VAL A 486 7.06 -0.60 -10.60
N ALA A 487 7.39 -1.25 -9.49
CA ALA A 487 6.55 -2.27 -8.86
C ALA A 487 5.84 -1.67 -7.64
N VAL A 488 4.58 -2.04 -7.43
CA VAL A 488 3.74 -1.53 -6.34
C VAL A 488 3.15 -2.69 -5.55
N SER A 489 3.47 -2.78 -4.25
CA SER A 489 2.91 -3.81 -3.38
C SER A 489 1.82 -3.26 -2.43
N PRO A 490 0.58 -3.76 -2.50
CA PRO A 490 -0.47 -3.44 -1.54
C PRO A 490 -0.08 -3.75 -0.10
N GLN A 491 0.71 -4.80 0.12
CA GLN A 491 1.11 -5.22 1.46
C GLN A 491 1.98 -4.15 2.11
N LEU A 492 3.09 -3.79 1.48
CA LEU A 492 4.04 -2.78 1.99
C LEU A 492 3.36 -1.42 2.19
N ALA A 493 2.49 -1.01 1.26
CA ALA A 493 1.75 0.25 1.37
C ALA A 493 0.79 0.27 2.58
N THR A 494 0.10 -0.84 2.85
CA THR A 494 -0.86 -0.95 3.97
C THR A 494 -0.16 -1.12 5.31
N ILE A 495 0.95 -1.88 5.35
CA ILE A 495 1.70 -2.20 6.56
C ILE A 495 2.28 -0.93 7.21
N GLY A 496 2.75 0.04 6.42
CA GLY A 496 3.24 1.32 6.97
C GLY A 496 2.18 2.05 7.81
N THR A 497 0.95 2.17 7.29
CA THR A 497 -0.19 2.77 8.01
C THR A 497 -0.62 1.92 9.20
N LEU A 498 -0.68 0.59 9.07
CA LEU A 498 -1.00 -0.31 10.18
C LEU A 498 0.02 -0.20 11.33
N LEU A 499 1.32 -0.24 11.03
CA LEU A 499 2.38 -0.19 12.04
C LEU A 499 2.42 1.14 12.79
N ALA A 500 2.10 2.26 12.13
CA ALA A 500 1.98 3.56 12.78
C ALA A 500 0.89 3.55 13.88
N HIS A 501 -0.27 2.94 13.63
CA HIS A 501 -1.33 2.81 14.63
C HIS A 501 -1.06 1.72 15.69
N VAL A 502 -0.21 0.73 15.41
CA VAL A 502 0.11 -0.37 16.34
C VAL A 502 1.23 0.01 17.33
N ARG A 503 2.25 0.76 16.88
CA ARG A 503 3.39 1.14 17.73
C ARG A 503 2.99 2.19 18.76
N ARG A 504 3.40 1.99 20.02
CA ARG A 504 3.04 2.86 21.15
C ARG A 504 4.00 4.05 21.29
N GLY A 505 3.62 5.18 20.71
CA GLY A 505 4.27 6.47 20.87
C GLY A 505 3.70 7.49 19.90
N ASP A 506 4.30 8.67 19.86
CA ASP A 506 3.80 9.81 19.08
C ASP A 506 4.15 9.70 17.57
N ILE A 507 4.28 8.46 17.06
CA ILE A 507 4.65 8.14 15.68
C ILE A 507 3.38 8.21 14.80
N VAL A 508 3.40 9.12 13.83
CA VAL A 508 2.28 9.38 12.91
C VAL A 508 2.34 8.48 11.68
N SER A 509 3.55 8.22 11.17
CA SER A 509 3.74 7.41 9.97
C SER A 509 5.07 6.65 9.98
N VAL A 510 5.09 5.49 9.33
CA VAL A 510 6.28 4.64 9.12
C VAL A 510 6.30 4.17 7.68
N HIS A 511 7.38 4.47 6.95
CA HIS A 511 7.53 4.14 5.54
C HIS A 511 8.87 3.46 5.27
N SER A 512 8.82 2.23 4.77
CA SER A 512 10.03 1.53 4.31
C SER A 512 10.58 2.21 3.06
N LEU A 513 11.84 2.63 3.12
CA LEU A 513 12.60 3.08 1.96
C LEU A 513 13.30 1.87 1.33
N ARG A 514 13.31 1.83 0.00
CA ARG A 514 14.09 0.93 -0.85
C ARG A 514 14.44 -0.44 -0.24
N ARG A 515 13.52 -1.41 -0.40
CA ARG A 515 13.64 -2.79 0.13
C ARG A 515 13.71 -2.91 1.66
N GLY A 516 13.34 -1.85 2.39
CA GLY A 516 13.39 -1.82 3.86
C GLY A 516 14.81 -1.70 4.42
N ALA A 517 15.80 -1.34 3.59
CA ALA A 517 17.18 -1.06 3.99
C ALA A 517 17.33 0.27 4.75
N ALA A 518 16.29 1.09 4.76
CA ALA A 518 16.06 2.14 5.73
C ALA A 518 14.54 2.29 6.00
N GLU A 519 14.17 2.88 7.13
CA GLU A 519 12.80 3.36 7.37
C GLU A 519 12.83 4.89 7.54
N ALA A 520 11.83 5.55 6.95
CA ALA A 520 11.49 6.93 7.25
C ALA A 520 10.30 6.94 8.21
N ILE A 521 10.39 7.71 9.29
CA ILE A 521 9.32 7.84 10.27
C ILE A 521 8.99 9.31 10.52
N GLU A 522 7.74 9.54 10.90
CA GLU A 522 7.25 10.83 11.38
C GLU A 522 6.85 10.68 12.84
N ILE A 523 7.38 11.53 13.70
CA ILE A 523 7.13 11.49 15.15
C ILE A 523 6.88 12.90 15.68
N VAL A 524 5.79 13.10 16.41
CA VAL A 524 5.46 14.41 17.01
C VAL A 524 6.28 14.60 18.28
N ALA A 525 6.95 15.74 18.41
CA ALA A 525 7.63 16.13 19.63
C ALA A 525 6.62 16.65 20.65
N HIS A 526 6.21 15.82 21.61
CA HIS A 526 5.36 16.24 22.72
C HIS A 526 6.17 16.71 23.95
N GLY A 527 5.52 17.51 24.79
CA GLY A 527 6.02 17.95 26.10
C GLY A 527 6.84 19.24 26.10
N ASP A 528 7.11 19.73 27.31
CA ASP A 528 7.94 20.91 27.56
C ASP A 528 9.43 20.57 27.55
N PRO A 529 10.35 21.56 27.48
CA PRO A 529 11.80 21.35 27.68
C PRO A 529 12.22 20.75 29.03
N LYS A 530 11.28 20.53 29.96
CA LYS A 530 11.47 19.85 31.25
C LYS A 530 10.95 18.41 31.27
N SER A 531 9.92 18.07 30.48
CA SER A 531 9.29 16.75 30.43
C SER A 531 9.71 15.95 29.19
N SER A 532 10.12 16.61 28.12
CA SER A 532 10.67 16.03 26.89
C SER A 532 12.21 16.01 26.91
N LYS A 533 12.81 15.12 26.11
CA LYS A 533 14.28 15.07 25.89
C LYS A 533 14.70 15.76 24.59
N VAL A 534 13.75 16.14 23.75
CA VAL A 534 13.98 16.71 22.42
C VAL A 534 13.50 18.16 22.31
N VAL A 535 12.34 18.50 22.91
CA VAL A 535 11.79 19.86 22.88
C VAL A 535 12.73 20.83 23.61
N GLY A 536 12.93 22.01 23.02
CA GLY A 536 13.84 23.05 23.51
C GLY A 536 15.32 22.81 23.22
N ARG A 537 15.67 21.85 22.37
CA ARG A 537 17.08 21.53 22.00
C ARG A 537 17.32 21.69 20.51
N ALA A 538 18.52 22.12 20.14
CA ALA A 538 18.96 22.10 18.75
C ALA A 538 19.29 20.65 18.31
N ILE A 539 19.09 20.33 17.03
CA ILE A 539 19.28 18.97 16.48
C ILE A 539 20.65 18.37 16.82
N LYS A 540 21.74 19.16 16.78
CA LYS A 540 23.09 18.72 17.15
C LYS A 540 23.26 18.29 18.63
N ASP A 541 22.41 18.82 19.51
CA ASP A 541 22.48 18.63 20.97
C ASP A 541 21.56 17.47 21.42
N ILE A 542 20.98 16.74 20.46
CA ILE A 542 20.15 15.56 20.67
C ILE A 542 20.98 14.30 20.36
N ASN A 543 21.13 13.43 21.35
CA ASN A 543 21.82 12.15 21.21
C ASN A 543 20.96 11.15 20.42
N LEU A 544 20.99 11.26 19.08
CA LEU A 544 20.35 10.34 18.16
C LEU A 544 21.09 8.98 18.12
N PRO A 545 20.38 7.85 17.96
CA PRO A 545 21.01 6.54 17.76
C PRO A 545 21.87 6.48 16.48
N THR A 546 22.96 5.73 16.52
CA THR A 546 23.87 5.56 15.36
C THR A 546 23.09 5.07 14.12
N GLY A 547 23.23 5.76 12.99
CA GLY A 547 22.46 5.46 11.78
C GLY A 547 21.06 6.09 11.74
N THR A 548 20.76 7.04 12.63
CA THR A 548 19.55 7.89 12.61
C THR A 548 19.91 9.32 12.21
N ALA A 549 19.09 9.95 11.37
CA ALA A 549 19.22 11.35 10.99
C ALA A 549 17.84 12.05 10.92
N ILE A 550 17.77 13.33 11.29
CA ILE A 550 16.57 14.16 11.08
C ILE A 550 16.67 14.82 9.69
N GLY A 551 15.60 14.69 8.89
CA GLY A 551 15.52 15.22 7.53
C GLY A 551 14.84 16.58 7.43
N ALA A 552 13.68 16.69 8.07
CA ALA A 552 12.88 17.90 8.16
C ALA A 552 12.05 17.92 9.46
N ILE A 553 11.55 19.08 9.80
CA ILE A 553 10.58 19.34 10.87
C ILE A 553 9.39 20.06 10.20
N ILE A 554 8.17 19.78 10.63
CA ILE A 554 6.98 20.51 10.19
C ILE A 554 6.35 21.18 11.40
N ARG A 555 6.14 22.50 11.30
CA ARG A 555 5.63 23.39 12.35
C ARG A 555 4.69 24.41 11.72
N ASP A 556 3.51 24.60 12.30
CA ASP A 556 2.52 25.60 11.84
C ASP A 556 2.32 25.58 10.30
N GLU A 557 2.09 24.39 9.75
CA GLU A 557 1.99 24.07 8.31
C GLU A 557 3.26 24.25 7.46
N GLN A 558 4.35 24.78 8.00
CA GLN A 558 5.60 25.06 7.29
C GLN A 558 6.59 23.90 7.37
N VAL A 559 7.28 23.61 6.26
CA VAL A 559 8.31 22.56 6.18
C VAL A 559 9.69 23.18 6.40
N LEU A 560 10.26 22.94 7.58
CA LEU A 560 11.59 23.39 7.98
C LEU A 560 12.61 22.29 7.69
N ILE A 561 13.49 22.49 6.71
CA ILE A 561 14.56 21.53 6.44
C ILE A 561 15.52 21.46 7.63
N ALA A 562 15.78 20.25 8.15
CA ALA A 562 16.56 20.06 9.37
C ALA A 562 18.00 20.56 9.21
N HIS A 563 18.45 21.41 10.12
CA HIS A 563 19.84 21.87 10.24
C HIS A 563 20.32 21.68 11.68
N ASP A 564 21.63 21.55 11.87
CA ASP A 564 22.26 21.26 13.18
C ASP A 564 21.89 22.27 14.29
N ILE A 565 21.55 23.50 13.91
CA ILE A 565 21.13 24.61 14.78
C ILE A 565 19.60 24.72 14.97
N THR A 566 18.78 24.00 14.19
CA THR A 566 17.31 24.06 14.28
C THR A 566 16.87 23.52 15.64
N VAL A 567 16.06 24.29 16.37
CA VAL A 567 15.52 23.89 17.68
C VAL A 567 14.16 23.22 17.50
N ILE A 568 13.97 22.07 18.17
CA ILE A 568 12.69 21.35 18.18
C ILE A 568 11.75 21.97 19.23
N GLU A 569 10.51 22.22 18.86
CA GLU A 569 9.45 22.79 19.71
C GLU A 569 8.30 21.78 19.94
N SER A 570 7.41 22.08 20.88
CA SER A 570 6.28 21.20 21.22
C SER A 570 5.23 21.24 20.11
N GLY A 571 4.87 20.08 19.57
CA GLY A 571 3.97 19.94 18.42
C GLY A 571 4.68 19.80 17.08
N ASP A 572 6.01 19.91 17.03
CA ASP A 572 6.79 19.68 15.82
C ASP A 572 6.61 18.24 15.31
N HIS A 573 6.19 18.07 14.06
CA HIS A 573 6.25 16.78 13.37
C HIS A 573 7.67 16.57 12.83
N VAL A 574 8.46 15.73 13.49
CA VAL A 574 9.87 15.49 13.16
C VAL A 574 9.99 14.29 12.24
N ILE A 575 10.59 14.50 11.06
CA ILE A 575 10.75 13.47 10.03
C ILE A 575 12.19 12.93 10.07
N MET A 576 12.31 11.63 10.31
CA MET A 576 13.58 10.97 10.63
C MET A 576 13.84 9.77 9.71
N PHE A 577 15.10 9.54 9.38
CA PHE A 577 15.57 8.41 8.57
C PHE A 577 16.45 7.50 9.44
N LEU A 578 16.20 6.19 9.39
CA LEU A 578 16.89 5.18 10.19
C LEU A 578 17.41 4.06 9.29
N VAL A 579 18.68 3.69 9.44
CA VAL A 579 19.32 2.61 8.66
C VAL A 579 19.09 1.21 9.27
N ASP A 580 18.85 1.11 10.58
CA ASP A 580 18.42 -0.15 11.24
C ASP A 580 17.08 0.03 11.96
N LYS A 581 16.14 -0.87 11.66
CA LYS A 581 14.80 -0.94 12.28
C LYS A 581 14.87 -1.08 13.80
N LYS A 582 15.97 -1.62 14.35
CA LYS A 582 16.20 -1.72 15.81
C LYS A 582 16.25 -0.36 16.49
N CYS A 583 16.74 0.68 15.80
CA CYS A 583 16.88 2.03 16.35
C CYS A 583 15.54 2.72 16.61
N ILE A 584 14.43 2.25 16.00
CA ILE A 584 13.09 2.83 16.17
C ILE A 584 12.69 2.86 17.65
N ARG A 585 12.95 1.78 18.39
CA ARG A 585 12.67 1.70 19.85
C ARG A 585 13.53 2.62 20.70
N GLU A 586 14.66 3.09 20.19
CA GLU A 586 15.52 4.05 20.87
C GLU A 586 15.04 5.48 20.58
N VAL A 587 14.55 5.74 19.36
CA VAL A 587 13.85 6.99 19.01
C VAL A 587 12.52 7.13 19.76
N GLU A 588 11.68 6.09 19.82
CA GLU A 588 10.47 6.06 20.65
C GLU A 588 10.76 6.49 22.10
N ARG A 589 11.80 5.92 22.71
CA ARG A 589 12.24 6.26 24.07
C ARG A 589 12.88 7.65 24.20
N LEU A 590 13.35 8.23 23.10
CA LEU A 590 13.94 9.58 23.06
C LEU A 590 12.85 10.64 23.03
N PHE A 591 11.78 10.42 22.26
CA PHE A 591 10.65 11.34 22.13
C PHE A 591 9.60 11.20 23.24
N GLN A 592 9.47 10.00 23.85
CA GLN A 592 8.59 9.76 25.01
C GLN A 592 8.79 10.79 26.13
N VAL A 593 7.71 11.53 26.42
CA VAL A 593 7.57 12.44 27.56
C VAL A 593 7.66 11.71 28.90
N GLY A 594 8.19 12.42 29.91
CA GLY A 594 8.22 11.95 31.28
C GLY A 594 6.83 11.82 31.91
N LEU A 595 6.71 10.92 32.89
CA LEU A 595 5.47 10.59 33.64
C LEU A 595 4.81 11.77 34.39
N SER A 596 5.38 12.97 34.33
CA SER A 596 4.86 14.20 34.96
C SER A 596 4.12 15.12 33.97
N PHE A 597 3.69 14.58 32.82
CA PHE A 597 2.98 15.30 31.75
C PHE A 597 1.50 14.87 31.59
N PHE A 598 1.08 13.81 32.30
CA PHE A 598 -0.28 13.26 32.32
C PHE A 598 -0.92 13.43 33.71
#